data_AF-E1KNX7-F1
#
_entry.id   AF-E1KNX7-F1
#
_cell.length_a   1.000
_cell.length_b   1.000
_cell.length_c   1.000
_cell.angle_alpha   90.00
_cell.angle_beta   90.00
_cell.angle_gamma   90.00
#
_symmetry.space_group_name_H-M   'P 1'
#
loop_
_entity.id
_entity.type
_entity.pdbx_description
1 polymer ?
#
loop_
_entity_poly.entity_id
_entity_poly.type
_entity_poly.pdbx_seq_one_letter_code
_entity_poly.pdbx_strand_id
1 'polypeptide(L)'
;MSKYIIQKSGTQPNGWVLTDTENLIVIRFEDGKFNETQNIVILDDSKLQALPRGVMATEAAKIMQTMGDWAARHHGSKLFDHPHGFEYSEDNEHFYFYRRKYPRLRIEFEDKNVQGKELKNALNKMAAFLMNNNIYNYDNSEHNRE
;
A
#
# COMPACT_ATOMS: atom_id res chain seq x y z
N MET A 1 11.89 -10.00 -11.49
CA MET A 1 10.91 -10.31 -10.43
C MET A 1 11.07 -9.23 -9.37
N SER A 2 9.99 -8.59 -8.93
CA SER A 2 10.08 -7.52 -7.91
C SER A 2 10.52 -8.10 -6.58
N LYS A 3 11.43 -7.41 -5.87
CA LYS A 3 11.90 -7.83 -4.54
C LYS A 3 10.75 -7.99 -3.57
N TYR A 4 9.86 -7.00 -3.53
CA TYR A 4 8.68 -7.00 -2.67
C TYR A 4 7.41 -7.25 -3.48
N ILE A 5 6.48 -7.99 -2.88
CA ILE A 5 5.17 -8.29 -3.46
C ILE A 5 4.13 -8.12 -2.36
N ILE A 6 3.07 -7.34 -2.62
CA ILE A 6 1.88 -7.29 -1.77
C ILE A 6 0.68 -7.88 -2.50
N GLN A 7 -0.07 -8.73 -1.83
CA GLN A 7 -1.26 -9.35 -2.43
C GLN A 7 -2.32 -9.64 -1.39
N LYS A 8 -3.56 -9.82 -1.85
CA LYS A 8 -4.67 -10.20 -0.98
C LYS A 8 -4.41 -11.61 -0.43
N SER A 9 -4.67 -11.81 0.85
CA SER A 9 -4.54 -13.12 1.47
C SER A 9 -5.64 -14.06 0.98
N GLY A 10 -5.25 -15.27 0.58
CA GLY A 10 -6.19 -16.34 0.23
C GLY A 10 -6.76 -17.07 1.44
N THR A 11 -6.12 -16.97 2.60
CA THR A 11 -6.49 -17.70 3.83
C THR A 11 -7.03 -16.80 4.93
N GLN A 12 -6.74 -15.50 4.90
CA GLN A 12 -7.22 -14.53 5.87
C GLN A 12 -8.24 -13.59 5.21
N PRO A 13 -9.52 -13.66 5.58
CA PRO A 13 -10.53 -12.73 5.09
C PRO A 13 -10.10 -11.28 5.36
N ASN A 14 -10.14 -10.44 4.32
CA ASN A 14 -9.70 -9.04 4.39
C ASN A 14 -8.27 -8.86 4.92
N GLY A 15 -7.39 -9.84 4.66
CA GLY A 15 -5.96 -9.74 4.98
C GLY A 15 -5.10 -9.46 3.76
N TRP A 16 -3.87 -9.03 4.02
CA TRP A 16 -2.82 -8.82 3.03
C TRP A 16 -1.60 -9.69 3.38
N VAL A 17 -0.82 -10.00 2.35
CA VAL A 17 0.44 -10.73 2.43
C VAL A 17 1.51 -9.89 1.76
N LEU A 18 2.52 -9.49 2.54
CA LEU A 18 3.72 -8.82 2.07
C LEU A 18 4.88 -9.82 2.05
N THR A 19 5.54 -9.98 0.90
CA THR A 19 6.63 -10.94 0.71
C THR A 19 7.90 -10.23 0.31
N ASP A 20 9.01 -10.53 0.97
CA ASP A 20 10.37 -10.27 0.48
C ASP A 20 10.88 -11.55 -0.21
N THR A 21 11.00 -11.49 -1.53
CA THR A 21 11.39 -12.64 -2.36
C THR A 21 12.88 -12.95 -2.29
N GLU A 22 13.71 -12.02 -1.82
CA GLU A 22 15.14 -12.23 -1.65
C GLU A 22 15.47 -12.82 -0.29
N ASN A 23 14.88 -12.28 0.78
CA ASN A 23 15.08 -12.75 2.14
C ASN A 23 14.11 -13.87 2.54
N LEU A 24 13.16 -14.21 1.67
CA LEU A 24 12.17 -15.28 1.86
C LEU A 24 11.37 -15.10 3.17
N ILE A 25 10.98 -13.86 3.45
CA ILE A 25 10.16 -13.47 4.60
C ILE A 25 8.77 -13.08 4.11
N VAL A 26 7.76 -13.59 4.80
CA VAL A 26 6.34 -13.30 4.54
C VAL A 26 5.74 -12.66 5.79
N ILE A 27 5.05 -11.54 5.61
CA ILE A 27 4.29 -10.86 6.67
C ILE A 27 2.81 -10.89 6.27
N ARG A 28 1.99 -11.50 7.10
CA ARG A 28 0.52 -11.49 6.97
C ARG A 28 -0.07 -10.51 7.97
N PHE A 29 -1.10 -9.76 7.56
CA PHE A 29 -1.73 -8.77 8.42
C PHE A 29 -3.17 -8.46 7.97
N GLU A 30 -3.99 -7.95 8.89
CA GLU A 30 -5.34 -7.47 8.59
C GLU A 30 -5.30 -6.12 7.86
N ASP A 31 -6.25 -5.91 6.94
CA ASP A 31 -6.43 -4.64 6.25
C ASP A 31 -6.54 -3.46 7.22
N GLY A 32 -5.60 -2.52 7.10
CA GLY A 32 -5.52 -1.30 7.91
C GLY A 32 -4.88 -1.44 9.28
N LYS A 33 -4.44 -2.65 9.68
CA LYS A 33 -3.87 -2.91 11.00
C LYS A 33 -2.49 -3.54 10.93
N PHE A 34 -1.63 -2.98 10.09
CA PHE A 34 -0.31 -3.55 9.84
C PHE A 34 0.47 -3.72 11.13
N ASN A 35 0.57 -2.71 11.99
CA ASN A 35 1.42 -2.77 13.19
C ASN A 35 0.87 -3.70 14.29
N GLU A 36 -0.45 -3.88 14.34
CA GLU A 36 -1.14 -4.62 15.39
C GLU A 36 -1.26 -6.12 15.09
N THR A 37 -1.25 -6.49 13.81
CA THR A 37 -1.64 -7.85 13.38
C THR A 37 -0.57 -8.57 12.55
N GLN A 38 0.69 -8.11 12.59
CA GLN A 38 1.78 -8.77 11.87
C GLN A 38 1.94 -10.21 12.34
N ASN A 39 1.86 -11.13 11.40
CA ASN A 39 2.29 -12.51 11.56
C ASN A 39 3.43 -12.77 10.57
N ILE A 40 4.64 -12.90 11.12
CA ILE A 40 5.88 -13.06 10.37
C ILE A 40 6.18 -14.54 10.21
N VAL A 41 6.40 -14.96 8.97
CA VAL A 41 6.81 -16.31 8.59
C VAL A 41 8.11 -16.21 7.80
N ILE A 42 9.17 -16.82 8.32
CA ILE A 42 10.45 -16.95 7.62
C ILE A 42 10.42 -18.30 6.89
N LEU A 43 10.49 -18.27 5.56
CA LEU A 43 10.45 -19.48 4.74
C LEU A 43 11.83 -20.15 4.68
N ASP A 44 12.89 -19.35 4.73
CA ASP A 44 14.28 -19.80 4.77
C ASP A 44 15.12 -18.78 5.55
N ASP A 45 15.73 -19.21 6.66
CA ASP A 45 16.59 -18.38 7.50
C ASP A 45 18.08 -18.61 7.26
N SER A 46 18.47 -19.41 6.26
CA SER A 46 19.87 -19.77 5.98
C SER A 46 20.77 -18.54 5.82
N LYS A 47 20.27 -17.48 5.18
CA LYS A 47 20.99 -16.20 5.02
C LYS A 47 21.24 -15.51 6.36
N LEU A 48 20.28 -15.56 7.28
CA LEU A 48 20.43 -14.99 8.63
C LEU A 48 21.36 -15.85 9.49
N GLN A 49 21.25 -17.17 9.41
CA GLN A 49 22.08 -18.11 10.17
C GLN A 49 23.55 -18.09 9.74
N ALA A 50 23.84 -17.72 8.50
CA ALA A 50 25.21 -17.54 8.01
C ALA A 50 25.91 -16.30 8.61
N LEU A 51 25.17 -15.38 9.24
CA LEU A 51 25.73 -14.17 9.84
C LEU A 51 26.35 -14.44 11.22
N PRO A 52 27.35 -13.65 11.64
CA PRO A 52 27.84 -13.70 13.01
C PRO A 52 26.72 -13.43 14.02
N ARG A 53 26.68 -14.21 15.13
CA ARG A 53 25.64 -14.12 16.17
C ARG A 53 25.37 -12.70 16.69
N GLY A 54 26.42 -11.88 16.79
CA GLY A 54 26.32 -10.48 17.26
C GLY A 54 25.63 -9.51 16.28
N VAL A 55 25.40 -9.92 15.02
CA VAL A 55 24.86 -9.05 13.96
C VAL A 55 23.52 -9.56 13.43
N MET A 56 23.20 -10.85 13.61
CA MET A 56 21.98 -11.47 13.10
C MET A 56 20.70 -10.71 13.49
N ALA A 57 20.55 -10.33 14.76
CA ALA A 57 19.37 -9.59 15.23
C ALA A 57 19.26 -8.20 14.58
N THR A 58 20.38 -7.50 14.41
CA THR A 58 20.43 -6.20 13.75
C THR A 58 20.05 -6.32 12.27
N GLU A 59 20.51 -7.36 11.59
CA GLU A 59 20.19 -7.56 10.18
C GLU A 59 18.72 -7.94 9.98
N ALA A 60 18.18 -8.83 10.82
CA ALA A 60 16.75 -9.14 10.81
C ALA A 60 15.90 -7.87 11.04
N ALA A 61 16.29 -7.01 11.98
CA ALA A 61 15.59 -5.75 12.23
C ALA A 61 15.62 -4.80 11.02
N LYS A 62 16.76 -4.70 10.30
CA LYS A 62 16.87 -3.90 9.08
C LYS A 62 16.01 -4.44 7.94
N ILE A 63 15.96 -5.75 7.76
CA ILE A 63 15.10 -6.37 6.73
C ILE A 63 13.64 -6.01 7.02
N MET A 64 13.19 -6.22 8.26
CA MET A 64 11.83 -5.89 8.68
C MET A 64 11.51 -4.41 8.51
N GLN A 65 12.44 -3.51 8.87
CA GLN A 65 12.29 -2.07 8.66
C GLN A 65 12.14 -1.73 7.17
N THR A 66 13.01 -2.28 6.32
CA THR A 66 13.01 -2.00 4.87
C THR A 66 11.71 -2.49 4.23
N MET A 67 11.22 -3.67 4.63
CA MET A 67 9.92 -4.19 4.20
C MET A 67 8.77 -3.26 4.62
N GLY A 68 8.76 -2.83 5.89
CA GLY A 68 7.74 -1.91 6.42
C GLY A 68 7.74 -0.56 5.72
N ASP A 69 8.93 0.03 5.50
CA ASP A 69 9.10 1.32 4.84
C ASP A 69 8.63 1.28 3.39
N TRP A 70 9.00 0.22 2.65
CA TRP A 70 8.52 0.01 1.28
C TRP A 70 7.00 -0.11 1.26
N ALA A 71 6.43 -0.97 2.12
CA ALA A 71 4.99 -1.19 2.15
C ALA A 71 4.21 0.07 2.57
N ALA A 72 4.73 0.87 3.52
CA ALA A 72 4.12 2.13 3.92
C ALA A 72 4.15 3.17 2.80
N ARG A 73 5.26 3.25 2.05
CA ARG A 73 5.42 4.17 0.93
C ARG A 73 4.50 3.86 -0.24
N HIS A 74 4.32 2.58 -0.56
CA HIS A 74 3.65 2.16 -1.80
C HIS A 74 2.21 1.67 -1.59
N HIS A 75 1.88 1.29 -0.37
CA HIS A 75 0.61 0.63 -0.04
C HIS A 75 0.05 1.07 1.31
N GLY A 76 0.28 2.33 1.70
CA GLY A 76 -0.28 2.90 2.94
C GLY A 76 -1.79 2.67 3.05
N SER A 77 -2.52 2.66 1.92
CA SER A 77 -3.96 2.39 1.87
C SER A 77 -4.35 0.97 2.27
N LYS A 78 -3.40 0.06 2.43
CA LYS A 78 -3.57 -1.33 2.89
C LYS A 78 -3.07 -1.49 4.32
N LEU A 79 -2.01 -0.76 4.69
CA LEU A 79 -1.34 -0.90 5.99
C LEU A 79 -2.07 -0.16 7.12
N PHE A 80 -2.63 1.02 6.84
CA PHE A 80 -3.14 1.92 7.88
C PHE A 80 -4.63 2.21 7.71
N ASP A 81 -5.38 2.17 8.80
CA ASP A 81 -6.83 2.42 8.85
C ASP A 81 -7.23 3.89 8.65
N HIS A 82 -6.23 4.77 8.46
CA HIS A 82 -6.44 6.19 8.27
C HIS A 82 -7.39 6.45 7.09
N PRO A 83 -8.38 7.36 7.25
CA PRO A 83 -9.38 7.58 6.20
C PRO A 83 -8.79 8.06 4.87
N HIS A 84 -7.62 8.70 4.93
CA HIS A 84 -6.90 9.30 3.82
C HIS A 84 -5.39 9.11 4.01
N GLY A 85 -4.65 9.21 2.91
CA GLY A 85 -3.20 9.24 2.95
C GLY A 85 -2.62 9.40 1.55
N PHE A 86 -1.30 9.24 1.48
CA PHE A 86 -0.55 9.29 0.23
C PHE A 86 0.26 8.02 0.04
N GLU A 87 0.45 7.63 -1.20
CA GLU A 87 1.31 6.50 -1.57
C GLU A 87 1.88 6.71 -2.96
N TYR A 88 3.02 6.07 -3.25
CA TYR A 88 3.61 6.01 -4.58
C TYR A 88 3.24 4.70 -5.28
N SER A 89 3.20 4.68 -6.62
CA SER A 89 3.31 3.41 -7.36
C SER A 89 4.59 2.68 -7.00
N GLU A 90 4.62 1.36 -7.18
CA GLU A 90 5.77 0.52 -6.79
C GLU A 90 7.07 0.87 -7.53
N ASP A 91 6.96 1.41 -8.75
CA ASP A 91 8.06 1.95 -9.56
C ASP A 91 8.48 3.39 -9.18
N ASN A 92 7.79 4.03 -8.24
CA ASN A 92 7.93 5.44 -7.84
C ASN A 92 7.62 6.47 -8.96
N GLU A 93 6.99 6.08 -10.06
CA GLU A 93 6.67 7.00 -11.16
C GLU A 93 5.45 7.87 -10.85
N HIS A 94 4.49 7.33 -10.10
CA HIS A 94 3.20 7.97 -9.83
C HIS A 94 3.01 8.24 -8.35
N PHE A 95 2.40 9.39 -8.03
CA PHE A 95 2.09 9.79 -6.67
C PHE A 95 0.58 9.95 -6.49
N TYR A 96 0.02 9.29 -5.48
CA TYR A 96 -1.42 9.20 -5.28
C TYR A 96 -1.85 9.80 -3.95
N PHE A 97 -3.00 10.48 -3.94
CA PHE A 97 -3.84 10.63 -2.77
C PHE A 97 -4.90 9.53 -2.77
N TYR A 98 -5.09 8.88 -1.63
CA TYR A 98 -6.15 7.87 -1.48
C TYR A 98 -7.16 8.25 -0.39
N ARG A 99 -8.36 7.69 -0.53
CA ARG A 99 -9.44 7.69 0.47
C ARG A 99 -9.97 6.27 0.65
N ARG A 100 -9.94 5.77 1.90
CA ARG A 100 -10.39 4.41 2.25
C ARG A 100 -11.89 4.30 2.56
N LYS A 101 -12.49 5.36 3.10
CA LYS A 101 -13.92 5.39 3.43
C LYS A 101 -14.76 5.60 2.17
N TYR A 102 -15.97 5.07 2.12
CA TYR A 102 -16.89 5.26 1.00
C TYR A 102 -17.22 6.77 0.76
N PRO A 103 -17.33 7.23 -0.49
CA PRO A 103 -16.84 6.57 -1.71
C PRO A 103 -15.30 6.50 -1.68
N ARG A 104 -14.75 5.33 -2.05
CA ARG A 104 -13.30 5.12 -2.13
C ARG A 104 -12.77 5.87 -3.34
N LEU A 105 -11.66 6.58 -3.16
CA LEU A 105 -11.03 7.36 -4.22
C LEU A 105 -9.52 7.10 -4.21
N ARG A 106 -8.94 7.13 -5.41
CA ARG A 106 -7.49 7.17 -5.63
C ARG A 106 -7.26 8.16 -6.77
N ILE A 107 -6.56 9.24 -6.46
CA ILE A 107 -6.33 10.36 -7.37
C ILE A 107 -4.83 10.45 -7.57
N GLU A 108 -4.40 10.45 -8.82
CA GLU A 108 -3.01 10.68 -9.19
C GLU A 108 -2.71 12.17 -9.29
N PHE A 109 -1.53 12.56 -8.85
CA PHE A 109 -0.97 13.87 -9.14
C PHE A 109 0.06 13.74 -10.26
N GLU A 110 -0.27 14.30 -11.43
CA GLU A 110 0.63 14.30 -12.59
C GLU A 110 1.77 15.32 -12.41
N ASP A 111 1.50 16.44 -11.74
CA ASP A 111 2.48 17.49 -11.50
C ASP A 111 3.42 17.14 -10.34
N LYS A 112 4.72 17.38 -10.55
CA LYS A 112 5.73 17.28 -9.49
C LYS A 112 5.75 18.56 -8.65
N ASN A 113 5.95 18.43 -7.34
CA ASN A 113 6.13 19.54 -6.39
C ASN A 113 4.94 20.52 -6.27
N VAL A 114 3.71 20.01 -6.27
CA VAL A 114 2.51 20.84 -6.06
C VAL A 114 2.50 21.43 -4.65
N GLN A 115 2.45 22.76 -4.55
CA GLN A 115 2.34 23.45 -3.25
C GLN A 115 0.92 23.34 -2.68
N GLY A 116 0.82 23.29 -1.35
CA GLY A 116 -0.47 23.07 -0.66
C GLY A 116 -1.56 24.10 -0.98
N LYS A 117 -1.19 25.36 -1.26
CA LYS A 117 -2.16 26.39 -1.66
C LYS A 117 -2.80 26.11 -3.03
N GLU A 118 -1.97 25.76 -4.01
CA GLU A 118 -2.44 25.45 -5.36
C GLU A 118 -3.27 24.17 -5.38
N LEU A 119 -2.81 23.14 -4.65
CA LEU A 119 -3.56 21.91 -4.45
C LEU A 119 -4.95 22.17 -3.85
N LYS A 120 -5.02 22.96 -2.77
CA LYS A 120 -6.29 23.33 -2.12
C LYS A 120 -7.24 24.01 -3.11
N ASN A 121 -6.73 24.96 -3.90
CA ASN A 121 -7.55 25.67 -4.88
C ASN A 121 -8.06 24.74 -5.98
N ALA A 122 -7.21 23.87 -6.51
CA ALA A 122 -7.58 22.88 -7.52
C ALA A 122 -8.65 21.92 -7.00
N LEU A 123 -8.46 21.35 -5.80
CA LEU A 123 -9.42 20.44 -5.18
C LEU A 123 -10.78 21.11 -4.91
N ASN A 124 -10.81 22.37 -4.47
CA ASN A 124 -12.06 23.10 -4.28
C ASN A 124 -12.83 23.32 -5.59
N LYS A 125 -12.11 23.67 -6.67
CA LYS A 125 -12.71 23.82 -8.01
C LYS A 125 -13.23 22.49 -8.53
N MET A 126 -12.46 21.42 -8.37
CA MET A 126 -12.87 20.06 -8.73
C MET A 126 -14.11 19.62 -7.95
N ALA A 127 -14.15 19.84 -6.64
CA ALA A 127 -15.31 19.53 -5.80
C ALA A 127 -16.56 20.28 -6.26
N ALA A 128 -16.45 21.59 -6.52
CA ALA A 128 -17.55 22.39 -7.04
C ALA A 128 -18.04 21.87 -8.40
N PHE A 129 -17.13 21.49 -9.29
CA PHE A 129 -17.49 20.90 -10.58
C PHE A 129 -18.26 19.59 -10.42
N LEU A 130 -17.77 18.66 -9.60
CA LEU A 130 -18.41 17.36 -9.39
C LEU A 130 -19.81 17.48 -8.77
N MET A 131 -19.98 18.33 -7.75
CA MET A 131 -21.27 18.53 -7.08
C MET A 131 -22.32 19.18 -7.99
N ASN A 132 -21.89 20.05 -8.91
CA ASN A 132 -22.77 20.81 -9.78
C ASN A 132 -23.10 20.08 -11.10
N ASN A 133 -22.36 19.03 -11.46
CA ASN A 133 -22.50 18.32 -12.75
C ASN A 133 -22.83 16.82 -12.54
N ASN A 134 -23.79 16.53 -11.66
CA ASN A 134 -24.24 15.16 -11.35
C ASN A 134 -24.78 14.45 -12.61
N ILE A 135 -24.07 13.47 -13.14
CA ILE A 135 -24.58 12.16 -13.62
C ILE A 135 -23.35 11.31 -13.98
N TYR A 136 -23.10 10.27 -13.20
CA TYR A 136 -22.37 9.08 -13.68
C TYR A 136 -23.16 7.86 -13.20
N ASN A 137 -24.03 7.34 -14.07
CA ASN A 137 -24.59 6.00 -13.91
C ASN A 137 -23.55 5.03 -14.45
N TYR A 138 -22.84 4.34 -13.55
CA TYR A 138 -22.01 3.20 -13.93
C TYR A 138 -22.94 2.00 -14.12
N ASP A 139 -23.27 1.68 -15.38
CA ASP A 139 -24.08 0.51 -15.72
C ASP A 139 -23.19 -0.75 -15.65
N ASN A 140 -23.55 -1.69 -14.78
CA ASN A 140 -22.73 -2.84 -14.40
C ASN A 140 -23.01 -4.08 -15.27
N SER A 141 -23.36 -3.88 -16.54
CA SER A 141 -23.95 -4.91 -17.40
C SER A 141 -22.96 -5.83 -18.14
N GLU A 142 -21.64 -5.72 -17.92
CA GLU A 142 -20.64 -6.55 -18.63
C GLU A 142 -19.78 -7.45 -17.72
N HIS A 143 -20.40 -8.28 -16.87
CA HIS A 143 -19.67 -9.38 -16.21
C HIS A 143 -20.34 -10.76 -16.25
N ASN A 144 -21.27 -10.97 -17.21
CA ASN A 144 -21.82 -12.31 -17.52
C ASN A 144 -21.65 -12.64 -19.02
N ARG A 145 -20.39 -12.64 -19.49
CA ARG A 145 -19.88 -13.35 -20.67
C ARG A 145 -18.40 -13.59 -20.32
N GLU A 146 -17.84 -14.78 -20.17
CA GLU A 146 -18.13 -16.14 -20.64
C GLU A 146 -17.66 -17.16 -19.60
#